data_AF-A0A016SQP2-F1
#
_entry.id   AF-A0A016SQP2-F1
#
_cell.length_a   1.000
_cell.length_b   1.000
_cell.length_c   1.000
_cell.angle_alpha   90.00
_cell.angle_beta   90.00
_cell.angle_gamma   90.00
#
_symmetry.space_group_name_H-M   'P 1'
#
loop_
_entity.id
_entity.type
_entity.pdbx_description
1 polymer ?
#
loop_
_entity_poly.entity_id
_entity_poly.type
_entity_poly.pdbx_seq_one_letter_code
_entity_poly.pdbx_strand_id
1 'polypeptide(L)'
;MFMMALTQKVYRHIELLDQSKWEIQALRAQLQDHMCRIEHRSCLDQVNLEFQKFATQCANSRHGTAKCVGVAPDYRQSVYCYGLRQNPKSIELVESMRKYFAEKAIYFNRDGEKLLHAMSCINDTSKLNGYINLVISGELPETIIQYIGDNEVTGQLLFEHLNKNLKQRYSVALYWLFFALLLYPTGMFSSLLFSFKTLVDDGTLRRMRLSKTYHCFRTNKGYSLFEQMLLSLPGGCTVFSGEFDSWKFFPFYS
;
A
#
# COMPACT_ATOMS: atom_id res chain seq x y z
N MET A 1 -7.21 15.18 -21.11
CA MET A 1 -8.05 15.00 -22.31
C MET A 1 -7.28 14.41 -23.51
N PHE A 2 -6.10 14.94 -23.87
CA PHE A 2 -5.28 14.40 -24.98
C PHE A 2 -4.89 12.92 -24.82
N MET A 3 -4.36 12.53 -23.65
CA MET A 3 -3.98 11.14 -23.39
C MET A 3 -5.15 10.15 -23.50
N MET A 4 -6.36 10.56 -23.08
CA MET A 4 -7.56 9.72 -23.16
C MET A 4 -7.99 9.44 -24.62
N ALA A 5 -7.91 10.44 -25.49
CA ALA A 5 -8.27 10.28 -26.90
C ALA A 5 -7.28 9.38 -27.65
N LEU A 6 -5.99 9.49 -27.34
CA LEU A 6 -4.94 8.62 -27.90
C LEU A 6 -5.12 7.17 -27.44
N THR A 7 -5.32 6.94 -26.14
CA THR A 7 -5.48 5.58 -25.60
C THR A 7 -6.74 4.89 -26.11
N GLN A 8 -7.85 5.62 -26.26
CA GLN A 8 -9.06 5.09 -26.90
C GLN A 8 -8.83 4.64 -28.34
N LYS A 9 -8.10 5.44 -29.14
CA LYS A 9 -7.79 5.08 -30.53
C LYS A 9 -6.96 3.79 -30.59
N VAL A 10 -5.91 3.69 -29.78
CA VAL A 10 -5.05 2.50 -29.72
C VAL A 10 -5.82 1.29 -29.21
N TYR A 11 -6.65 1.45 -28.18
CA TYR A 11 -7.47 0.37 -27.61
C TYR A 11 -8.39 -0.27 -28.64
N ARG A 12 -8.99 0.50 -29.57
CA ARG A 12 -9.82 -0.06 -30.64
C ARG A 12 -9.01 -0.82 -31.69
N HIS A 13 -7.78 -0.38 -31.97
CA HIS A 13 -6.93 -1.02 -32.99
C HIS A 13 -6.27 -2.30 -32.47
N ILE A 14 -5.97 -2.37 -31.16
CA ILE A 14 -5.27 -3.52 -30.59
C ILE A 14 -6.12 -4.80 -30.64
N GLU A 15 -7.45 -4.68 -30.73
CA GLU A 15 -8.35 -5.83 -30.88
C GLU A 15 -8.22 -6.53 -32.23
N LEU A 16 -7.73 -5.81 -33.25
CA LEU A 16 -7.52 -6.33 -34.60
C LEU A 16 -6.19 -7.07 -34.75
N LEU A 17 -5.31 -6.99 -33.75
CA LEU A 17 -4.01 -7.66 -33.77
C LEU A 17 -4.14 -9.11 -33.34
N ASP A 18 -3.14 -9.91 -33.72
CA ASP A 18 -3.04 -11.32 -33.33
C ASP A 18 -2.94 -11.47 -31.81
N GLN A 19 -4.02 -11.96 -31.20
CA GLN A 19 -4.16 -12.13 -29.76
C GLN A 19 -3.38 -13.32 -29.21
N SER A 20 -2.77 -14.15 -30.06
CA SER A 20 -1.92 -15.27 -29.61
C SER A 20 -0.53 -14.81 -29.13
N LYS A 21 -0.11 -13.61 -29.53
CA LYS A 21 1.19 -13.04 -29.16
C LYS A 21 1.16 -12.47 -27.74
N TRP A 22 2.09 -12.91 -26.90
CA TRP A 22 2.14 -12.52 -25.49
C TRP A 22 2.37 -11.01 -25.30
N GLU A 23 3.11 -10.36 -26.22
CA GLU A 23 3.35 -8.91 -26.18
C GLU A 23 2.03 -8.13 -26.38
N ILE A 24 1.19 -8.63 -27.27
CA ILE A 24 -0.13 -8.05 -27.56
C ILE A 24 -1.06 -8.24 -26.36
N GLN A 25 -1.03 -9.41 -25.73
CA GLN A 25 -1.82 -9.68 -24.52
C GLN A 25 -1.40 -8.76 -23.36
N ALA A 26 -0.10 -8.64 -23.10
CA ALA A 26 0.44 -7.79 -22.05
C ALA A 26 0.08 -6.31 -22.28
N LEU A 27 0.28 -5.80 -23.50
CA LEU A 27 -0.09 -4.42 -23.84
C LEU A 27 -1.60 -4.19 -23.72
N ARG A 28 -2.42 -5.13 -24.18
CA ARG A 28 -3.88 -5.01 -24.11
C ARG A 28 -4.38 -5.05 -22.67
N ALA A 29 -3.77 -5.84 -21.79
CA ALA A 29 -4.10 -5.82 -20.37
C ALA A 29 -3.82 -4.46 -19.72
N GLN A 30 -2.67 -3.84 -20.03
CA GLN A 30 -2.33 -2.50 -19.55
C GLN A 30 -3.30 -1.43 -20.09
N LEU A 31 -3.66 -1.52 -21.37
CA LEU A 31 -4.65 -0.61 -21.94
C LEU A 31 -6.03 -0.83 -21.32
N GLN A 32 -6.46 -2.08 -21.10
CA GLN A 32 -7.73 -2.37 -20.44
C GLN A 32 -7.78 -1.74 -19.05
N ASP A 33 -6.72 -1.91 -18.25
CA ASP A 33 -6.62 -1.28 -16.94
C ASP A 33 -6.81 0.24 -17.01
N HIS A 34 -6.06 0.91 -17.90
CA HIS A 34 -6.18 2.34 -18.11
C HIS A 34 -7.58 2.76 -18.58
N MET A 35 -8.17 2.02 -19.52
CA MET A 35 -9.49 2.30 -20.07
C MET A 35 -10.59 2.19 -19.01
N CYS A 36 -10.52 1.17 -18.16
CA CYS A 36 -11.45 1.01 -17.05
C CYS A 36 -11.25 2.09 -15.98
N ARG A 37 -10.00 2.52 -15.74
CA ARG A 37 -9.67 3.62 -14.81
C ARG A 37 -10.29 4.95 -15.22
N ILE A 38 -10.33 5.24 -16.53
CA ILE A 38 -10.97 6.44 -17.08
C ILE A 38 -12.48 6.26 -17.32
N GLU A 39 -13.08 5.22 -16.71
CA GLU A 39 -14.51 4.91 -16.76
C GLU A 39 -15.05 4.69 -18.18
N HIS A 40 -14.22 4.16 -19.09
CA HIS A 40 -14.69 3.83 -20.43
C HIS A 40 -15.70 2.67 -20.38
N ARG A 41 -16.95 2.95 -20.72
CA ARG A 41 -18.10 2.04 -20.58
C ARG A 41 -17.85 0.63 -21.11
N SER A 42 -17.37 0.52 -22.35
CA SER A 42 -17.11 -0.79 -22.95
C SER A 42 -16.06 -1.62 -22.20
N CYS A 43 -15.08 -0.97 -21.53
CA CYS A 43 -14.15 -1.68 -20.66
C CYS A 43 -14.87 -2.20 -19.41
N LEU A 44 -15.63 -1.31 -18.75
CA LEU A 44 -16.38 -1.62 -17.54
C LEU A 44 -17.40 -2.75 -17.76
N ASP A 45 -18.12 -2.74 -18.88
CA ASP A 45 -19.07 -3.79 -19.26
C ASP A 45 -18.38 -5.14 -19.45
N GLN A 46 -17.24 -5.14 -20.14
CA GLN A 46 -16.47 -6.36 -20.40
C GLN A 46 -15.90 -6.96 -19.10
N VAL A 47 -15.26 -6.14 -18.27
CA VAL A 47 -14.69 -6.64 -16.99
C VAL A 47 -15.79 -7.05 -16.02
N ASN A 48 -16.96 -6.41 -16.05
CA ASN A 48 -18.11 -6.80 -15.25
C ASN A 48 -18.60 -8.20 -15.64
N LEU A 49 -18.78 -8.45 -16.94
CA LEU A 49 -19.21 -9.76 -17.45
C LEU A 49 -18.23 -10.87 -17.04
N GLU A 50 -16.93 -10.65 -17.23
CA GLU A 50 -15.90 -11.62 -16.85
C GLU A 50 -15.82 -11.83 -15.33
N PHE A 51 -16.02 -10.76 -14.55
CA PHE A 51 -16.05 -10.86 -13.09
C PHE A 51 -17.26 -11.64 -12.59
N GLN A 52 -18.45 -11.45 -13.18
CA GLN A 52 -19.64 -12.21 -12.80
C GLN A 52 -19.49 -13.70 -13.10
N LYS A 53 -18.86 -14.06 -14.23
CA LYS A 53 -18.48 -15.45 -14.53
C LYS A 53 -17.51 -15.99 -13.47
N PHE A 54 -16.47 -15.23 -13.14
CA PHE A 54 -15.56 -15.59 -12.05
C PHE A 54 -16.31 -15.79 -10.74
N ALA A 55 -17.19 -14.87 -10.35
CA ALA A 55 -17.90 -14.92 -9.08
C ALA A 55 -18.79 -16.15 -8.97
N THR A 56 -19.51 -16.48 -10.04
CA THR A 56 -20.39 -17.65 -10.11
C THR A 56 -19.61 -18.97 -10.15
N GLN A 57 -18.57 -19.06 -10.99
CA GLN A 57 -17.80 -20.29 -11.17
C GLN A 57 -16.85 -20.59 -10.00
N CYS A 58 -16.34 -19.56 -9.34
CA CYS A 58 -15.40 -19.71 -8.24
C CYS A 58 -16.05 -19.74 -6.85
N ALA A 59 -17.36 -19.47 -6.71
CA ALA A 59 -18.05 -19.39 -5.43
C ALA A 59 -17.76 -20.57 -4.47
N ASN A 60 -17.67 -21.78 -5.02
CA ASN A 60 -17.44 -23.02 -4.26
C ASN A 60 -16.08 -23.68 -4.53
N SER A 61 -15.14 -22.93 -5.12
CA SER A 61 -13.84 -23.52 -5.50
C SER A 61 -12.98 -23.86 -4.29
N ARG A 62 -12.47 -25.10 -4.25
CA ARG A 62 -11.52 -25.58 -3.24
C ARG A 62 -10.06 -25.50 -3.67
N HIS A 63 -9.81 -25.04 -4.90
CA HIS A 63 -8.48 -25.01 -5.52
C HIS A 63 -8.05 -23.58 -5.89
N GLY A 64 -8.53 -22.59 -5.13
CA GLY A 64 -8.39 -21.17 -5.45
C GLY A 64 -9.00 -20.86 -6.81
N THR A 65 -8.31 -20.07 -7.62
CA THR A 65 -8.78 -19.71 -8.97
C THR A 65 -8.42 -20.74 -10.03
N ALA A 66 -7.65 -21.79 -9.70
CA ALA A 66 -6.96 -22.66 -10.67
C ALA A 66 -7.86 -23.19 -11.80
N LYS A 67 -9.05 -23.67 -11.42
CA LYS A 67 -9.99 -24.38 -12.30
C LYS A 67 -11.24 -23.58 -12.67
N CYS A 68 -11.46 -22.42 -12.05
CA CYS A 68 -12.71 -21.68 -12.16
C CYS A 68 -12.56 -20.31 -12.84
N VAL A 69 -11.33 -19.80 -13.02
CA VAL A 69 -11.12 -18.54 -13.75
C VAL A 69 -10.87 -18.82 -15.23
N GLY A 70 -11.80 -18.35 -16.08
CA GLY A 70 -11.68 -18.41 -17.55
C GLY A 70 -10.91 -17.24 -18.17
N VAL A 71 -10.42 -16.31 -17.36
CA VAL A 71 -9.75 -15.08 -17.80
C VAL A 71 -8.25 -15.32 -17.95
N ALA A 72 -7.64 -14.82 -19.02
CA ALA A 72 -6.19 -14.87 -19.23
C ALA A 72 -5.44 -14.11 -18.12
N PRO A 73 -4.27 -14.59 -17.64
CA PRO A 73 -3.62 -14.08 -16.44
C PRO A 73 -3.42 -12.55 -16.40
N ASP A 74 -3.05 -11.93 -17.52
CA ASP A 74 -2.73 -10.50 -17.57
C ASP A 74 -3.95 -9.61 -17.33
N TYR A 75 -5.14 -10.08 -17.70
CA TYR A 75 -6.39 -9.33 -17.57
C TYR A 75 -7.01 -9.41 -16.19
N ARG A 76 -6.62 -10.41 -15.38
CA ARG A 76 -7.29 -10.76 -14.12
C ARG A 76 -7.26 -9.63 -13.11
N GLN A 77 -6.18 -8.85 -13.03
CA GLN A 77 -6.10 -7.74 -12.08
C GLN A 77 -7.21 -6.71 -12.31
N SER A 78 -7.37 -6.25 -13.55
CA SER A 78 -8.41 -5.29 -13.90
C SER A 78 -9.81 -5.91 -13.79
N VAL A 79 -9.97 -7.19 -14.17
CA VAL A 79 -11.26 -7.91 -13.99
C VAL A 79 -11.66 -7.98 -12.53
N TYR A 80 -10.75 -8.36 -11.63
CA TYR A 80 -11.04 -8.43 -10.20
C TYR A 80 -11.31 -7.05 -9.61
N CYS A 81 -10.47 -6.05 -9.93
CA CYS A 81 -10.59 -4.71 -9.39
C CYS A 81 -11.89 -4.01 -9.83
N TYR A 82 -12.06 -3.78 -11.13
CA TYR A 82 -13.20 -3.02 -11.65
C TYR A 82 -14.50 -3.85 -11.66
N GLY A 83 -14.40 -5.17 -11.75
CA GLY A 83 -15.54 -6.06 -11.57
C GLY A 83 -16.07 -6.04 -10.14
N LEU A 84 -15.20 -6.13 -9.13
CA LEU A 84 -15.59 -6.02 -7.73
C LEU A 84 -16.16 -4.64 -7.40
N ARG A 85 -15.58 -3.56 -7.95
CA ARG A 85 -16.10 -2.20 -7.79
C ARG A 85 -17.57 -2.06 -8.25
N GLN A 86 -17.94 -2.77 -9.32
CA GLN A 86 -19.32 -2.83 -9.83
C GLN A 86 -20.20 -3.83 -9.07
N ASN A 87 -19.61 -4.82 -8.40
CA ASN A 87 -20.31 -5.91 -7.70
C ASN A 87 -19.82 -6.06 -6.24
N PRO A 88 -19.98 -5.02 -5.38
CA PRO A 88 -19.35 -4.99 -4.05
C PRO A 88 -19.79 -6.13 -3.11
N LYS A 89 -20.97 -6.73 -3.35
CA LYS A 89 -21.46 -7.91 -2.61
C LYS A 89 -20.55 -9.14 -2.74
N SER A 90 -19.67 -9.18 -3.76
CA SER A 90 -18.75 -10.29 -3.99
C SER A 90 -17.44 -10.17 -3.20
N ILE A 91 -17.32 -9.21 -2.28
CA ILE A 91 -16.07 -8.98 -1.54
C ILE A 91 -15.64 -10.19 -0.73
N GLU A 92 -16.57 -10.91 -0.09
CA GLU A 92 -16.26 -12.10 0.72
C GLU A 92 -15.65 -13.22 -0.12
N LEU A 93 -16.07 -13.35 -1.38
CA LEU A 93 -15.46 -14.29 -2.32
C LEU A 93 -14.01 -13.88 -2.63
N VAL A 94 -13.76 -12.59 -2.87
CA VAL A 94 -12.41 -12.09 -3.18
C VAL A 94 -11.49 -12.26 -1.96
N GLU A 95 -11.97 -11.90 -0.76
CA GLU A 95 -11.26 -12.07 0.52
C GLU A 95 -10.93 -13.55 0.76
N SER A 96 -11.90 -14.47 0.59
CA SER A 96 -11.68 -15.90 0.79
C SER A 96 -10.70 -16.50 -0.23
N MET A 97 -10.76 -16.06 -1.50
CA MET A 97 -9.79 -16.48 -2.51
C MET A 97 -8.39 -15.95 -2.21
N ARG A 98 -8.25 -14.70 -1.75
CA ARG A 98 -6.96 -14.17 -1.30
C ARG A 98 -6.44 -14.99 -0.13
N LYS A 99 -7.28 -15.27 0.87
CA LYS A 99 -6.91 -16.10 2.03
C LYS A 99 -6.41 -17.49 1.62
N TYR A 100 -7.06 -18.13 0.64
CA TYR A 100 -6.58 -19.40 0.08
C TYR A 100 -5.14 -19.31 -0.44
N PHE A 101 -4.79 -18.25 -1.20
CA PHE A 101 -3.42 -18.09 -1.69
C PHE A 101 -2.41 -17.80 -0.57
N ALA A 102 -2.82 -17.07 0.46
CA ALA A 102 -1.98 -16.78 1.62
C ALA A 102 -1.68 -18.04 2.46
N GLU A 103 -2.63 -18.96 2.57
CA GLU A 103 -2.55 -20.09 3.52
C GLU A 103 -2.22 -21.43 2.85
N LYS A 104 -2.73 -21.66 1.63
CA LYS A 104 -2.71 -22.98 0.98
C LYS A 104 -1.85 -23.05 -0.28
N ALA A 105 -1.62 -21.92 -0.94
CA ALA A 105 -0.88 -21.86 -2.20
C ALA A 105 0.29 -20.87 -2.16
N ILE A 106 1.02 -20.86 -1.03
CA ILE A 106 2.14 -19.94 -0.77
C ILE A 106 3.19 -19.97 -1.88
N TYR A 107 3.57 -21.17 -2.35
CA TYR A 107 4.56 -21.35 -3.41
C TYR A 107 4.02 -21.12 -4.84
N PHE A 108 2.71 -21.12 -5.01
CA PHE A 108 2.05 -20.99 -6.32
C PHE A 108 0.98 -19.89 -6.26
N ASN A 109 1.43 -18.70 -5.86
CA ASN A 109 0.59 -17.50 -5.74
C ASN A 109 0.25 -16.90 -7.11
N ARG A 110 -0.64 -17.55 -7.84
CA ARG A 110 -1.00 -17.16 -9.21
C ARG A 110 -1.80 -15.86 -9.27
N ASP A 111 -2.73 -15.68 -8.34
CA ASP A 111 -3.71 -14.59 -8.37
C ASP A 111 -3.83 -13.84 -7.03
N GLY A 112 -3.11 -14.23 -5.97
CA GLY A 112 -3.27 -13.64 -4.64
C GLY A 112 -2.91 -12.14 -4.59
N GLU A 113 -1.85 -11.69 -5.26
CA GLU A 113 -1.57 -10.24 -5.30
C GLU A 113 -2.60 -9.47 -6.14
N LYS A 114 -3.14 -10.09 -7.19
CA LYS A 114 -4.22 -9.48 -8.00
C LYS A 114 -5.52 -9.37 -7.22
N LEU A 115 -5.83 -10.37 -6.39
CA LEU A 115 -6.98 -10.37 -5.49
C LEU A 115 -6.79 -9.36 -4.34
N LEU A 116 -5.56 -9.24 -3.82
CA LEU A 116 -5.22 -8.22 -2.83
C LEU A 116 -5.39 -6.81 -3.40
N HIS A 117 -4.90 -6.58 -4.62
CA HIS A 117 -5.13 -5.33 -5.34
C HIS A 117 -6.64 -5.08 -5.52
N ALA A 118 -7.42 -6.09 -5.91
CA ALA A 118 -8.86 -5.95 -6.05
C ALA A 118 -9.58 -5.53 -4.76
N MET A 119 -9.16 -6.05 -3.60
CA MET A 119 -9.71 -5.64 -2.30
C MET A 119 -9.60 -4.12 -2.07
N SER A 120 -8.53 -3.48 -2.57
CA SER A 120 -8.36 -2.03 -2.47
C SER A 120 -9.26 -1.22 -3.42
N CYS A 121 -9.87 -1.88 -4.41
CA CYS A 121 -10.70 -1.22 -5.43
C CYS A 121 -12.16 -1.03 -5.00
N ILE A 122 -12.57 -1.52 -3.83
CA ILE A 122 -13.94 -1.43 -3.33
C ILE A 122 -14.27 0.01 -2.89
N ASN A 123 -15.46 0.49 -3.25
CA ASN A 123 -15.96 1.80 -2.83
C ASN A 123 -16.62 1.74 -1.44
N ASP A 124 -15.95 1.13 -0.46
CA ASP A 124 -16.42 1.02 0.92
C ASP A 124 -15.32 1.45 1.89
N THR A 125 -15.43 2.70 2.34
CA THR A 125 -14.49 3.32 3.29
C THR A 125 -14.36 2.55 4.59
N SER A 126 -15.42 1.89 5.07
CA SER A 126 -15.37 1.09 6.31
C SER A 126 -14.50 -0.15 6.10
N LYS A 127 -14.69 -0.86 4.98
CA LYS A 127 -13.87 -2.01 4.60
C LYS A 127 -12.41 -1.62 4.39
N LEU A 128 -12.14 -0.54 3.66
CA LEU A 128 -10.78 -0.07 3.43
C LEU A 128 -10.07 0.33 4.73
N ASN A 129 -10.76 1.04 5.64
CA ASN A 129 -10.23 1.32 6.99
C ASN A 129 -9.97 0.04 7.80
N GLY A 130 -10.84 -0.95 7.66
CA GLY A 130 -10.65 -2.29 8.23
C GLY A 130 -9.36 -2.95 7.73
N TYR A 131 -9.09 -2.89 6.43
CA TYR A 131 -7.85 -3.43 5.87
C TYR A 131 -6.60 -2.71 6.40
N ILE A 132 -6.64 -1.39 6.55
CA ILE A 132 -5.52 -0.63 7.13
C ILE A 132 -5.24 -1.12 8.57
N ASN A 133 -6.28 -1.35 9.38
CA ASN A 133 -6.13 -1.89 10.73
C ASN A 133 -5.53 -3.31 10.73
N LEU A 134 -5.94 -4.17 9.78
CA LEU A 134 -5.39 -5.51 9.62
C LEU A 134 -3.92 -5.51 9.19
N VAL A 135 -3.47 -4.49 8.45
CA VAL A 135 -2.04 -4.30 8.17
C VAL A 135 -1.28 -3.96 9.44
N ILE A 136 -1.82 -3.05 10.26
CA ILE A 136 -1.20 -2.63 11.53
C ILE A 136 -1.08 -3.81 12.51
N SER A 137 -2.04 -4.75 12.51
CA SER A 137 -1.96 -5.98 13.31
C SER A 137 -1.07 -7.07 12.71
N GLY A 138 -0.58 -6.90 11.48
CA GLY A 138 0.21 -7.88 10.76
C GLY A 138 -0.60 -9.03 10.11
N GLU A 139 -1.92 -8.91 10.05
CA GLU A 139 -2.80 -9.92 9.43
C GLU A 139 -2.90 -9.77 7.90
N LEU A 140 -2.69 -8.56 7.39
CA LEU A 140 -2.59 -8.27 5.96
C LEU A 140 -1.21 -7.68 5.61
N PRO A 141 -0.70 -7.93 4.39
CA PRO A 141 0.56 -7.35 3.94
C PRO A 141 0.43 -5.84 3.71
N GLU A 142 1.51 -5.11 3.98
CA GLU A 142 1.60 -3.65 3.81
C GLU A 142 1.33 -3.16 2.37
N THR A 143 1.51 -4.03 1.37
CA THR A 143 1.27 -3.72 -0.05
C THR A 143 -0.15 -3.25 -0.33
N ILE A 144 -1.15 -3.66 0.47
CA ILE A 144 -2.52 -3.17 0.29
C ILE A 144 -2.65 -1.67 0.57
N ILE A 145 -1.80 -1.07 1.40
CA ILE A 145 -1.81 0.39 1.64
C ILE A 145 -1.44 1.13 0.35
N GLN A 146 -0.42 0.63 -0.36
CA GLN A 146 -0.02 1.19 -1.66
C GLN A 146 -1.17 1.08 -2.66
N TYR A 147 -1.81 -0.09 -2.76
CA TYR A 147 -2.95 -0.29 -3.66
C TYR A 147 -4.17 0.58 -3.33
N ILE A 148 -4.43 0.83 -2.04
CA ILE A 148 -5.45 1.79 -1.63
C ILE A 148 -5.08 3.19 -2.13
N GLY A 149 -3.83 3.62 -1.95
CA GLY A 149 -3.35 4.92 -2.44
C GLY A 149 -3.43 5.05 -3.96
N ASP A 150 -3.14 3.97 -4.71
CA ASP A 150 -3.20 3.97 -6.17
C ASP A 150 -4.64 4.06 -6.71
N ASN A 151 -5.61 3.49 -5.98
CA ASN A 151 -7.01 3.42 -6.39
C ASN A 151 -7.87 4.58 -5.86
N GLU A 152 -7.51 5.14 -4.72
CA GLU A 152 -8.22 6.25 -4.07
C GLU A 152 -7.57 7.57 -4.51
N VAL A 153 -8.10 8.16 -5.58
CA VAL A 153 -7.49 9.28 -6.32
C VAL A 153 -7.27 10.52 -5.45
N THR A 154 -8.03 10.71 -4.36
CA THR A 154 -7.90 11.91 -3.52
C THR A 154 -6.84 11.76 -2.43
N GLY A 155 -6.41 10.54 -2.10
CA GLY A 155 -5.52 10.24 -0.97
C GLY A 155 -6.12 10.61 0.41
N GLN A 156 -7.36 11.09 0.44
CA GLN A 156 -8.04 11.59 1.62
C GLN A 156 -8.31 10.47 2.61
N LEU A 157 -8.60 9.25 2.14
CA LEU A 157 -8.88 8.13 3.02
C LEU A 157 -7.67 7.79 3.89
N LEU A 158 -6.50 7.61 3.26
CA LEU A 158 -5.26 7.30 3.96
C LEU A 158 -4.87 8.46 4.88
N PHE A 159 -5.00 9.70 4.40
CA PHE A 159 -4.70 10.89 5.19
C PHE A 159 -5.59 11.00 6.44
N GLU A 160 -6.90 10.84 6.29
CA GLU A 160 -7.87 10.89 7.40
C GLU A 160 -7.66 9.76 8.38
N HIS A 161 -7.43 8.54 7.89
CA HIS A 161 -7.14 7.39 8.74
C HIS A 161 -5.89 7.63 9.59
N LEU A 162 -4.81 8.12 8.97
CA LEU A 162 -3.59 8.46 9.68
C LEU A 162 -3.83 9.59 10.68
N ASN A 163 -4.45 10.70 10.30
CA ASN A 163 -4.70 11.84 11.19
C ASN A 163 -5.53 11.44 12.42
N LYS A 164 -6.59 10.63 12.23
CA LYS A 164 -7.46 10.16 13.31
C LYS A 164 -6.72 9.26 14.29
N ASN A 165 -5.92 8.31 13.80
CA ASN A 165 -5.21 7.35 14.64
C ASN A 165 -3.93 7.93 15.25
N LEU A 166 -3.23 8.82 14.54
CA LEU A 166 -2.03 9.48 15.05
C LEU A 166 -2.36 10.41 16.24
N LYS A 167 -3.47 11.13 16.20
CA LYS A 167 -3.98 11.93 17.33
C LYS A 167 -4.27 11.09 18.58
N GLN A 168 -4.54 9.80 18.41
CA GLN A 168 -4.91 8.90 19.48
C GLN A 168 -3.75 8.01 19.97
N ARG A 169 -2.69 7.82 19.16
CA ARG A 169 -1.59 6.87 19.45
C ARG A 169 -0.17 7.43 19.51
N TYR A 170 0.11 8.64 19.02
CA TYR A 170 1.49 9.17 19.01
C TYR A 170 1.57 10.61 19.52
N SER A 171 2.62 10.94 20.27
CA SER A 171 2.91 12.32 20.67
C SER A 171 3.25 13.15 19.43
N VAL A 172 2.90 14.45 19.47
CA VAL A 172 3.00 15.43 18.38
C VAL A 172 4.33 15.40 17.59
N ALA A 173 5.43 14.95 18.19
CA ALA A 173 6.74 14.84 17.55
C ALA A 173 6.81 13.82 16.38
N LEU A 174 6.12 12.67 16.50
CA LEU A 174 6.08 11.67 15.42
C LEU A 174 5.20 12.11 14.24
N TYR A 175 4.20 12.96 14.52
CA TYR A 175 3.33 13.56 13.51
C TYR A 175 4.12 14.46 12.56
N TRP A 176 5.04 15.27 13.08
CA TRP A 176 5.89 16.16 12.28
C TRP A 176 6.94 15.42 11.45
N LEU A 177 7.48 14.30 11.95
CA LEU A 177 8.39 13.44 11.18
C LEU A 177 7.67 12.77 10.00
N PHE A 178 6.45 12.30 10.20
CA PHE A 178 5.63 11.70 9.13
C PHE A 178 5.21 12.75 8.09
N PHE A 179 4.89 13.97 8.52
CA PHE A 179 4.54 15.08 7.62
C PHE A 179 5.75 15.56 6.80
N ALA A 180 6.94 15.59 7.40
CA ALA A 180 8.19 15.87 6.70
C ALA A 180 8.50 14.79 5.64
N LEU A 181 8.15 13.53 5.87
CA LEU A 181 8.36 12.43 4.92
C LEU A 181 7.43 12.49 3.68
N LEU A 182 6.22 13.05 3.81
CA LEU A 182 5.26 13.17 2.70
C LEU A 182 5.54 14.39 1.78
N LEU A 183 6.29 15.38 2.25
CA LEU A 183 6.57 16.61 1.50
C LEU A 183 7.82 16.55 0.59
N TYR A 184 8.62 15.47 0.65
CA TYR A 184 9.82 15.32 -0.19
C TYR A 184 9.68 14.14 -1.17
N PRO A 185 9.43 14.39 -2.47
CA PRO A 185 9.05 13.35 -3.44
C PRO A 185 10.24 12.63 -4.11
N THR A 186 11.45 12.67 -3.57
CA THR A 186 12.63 12.08 -4.24
C THR A 186 13.18 10.85 -3.52
N GLY A 187 12.81 9.66 -4.05
CA GLY A 187 13.70 8.50 -4.19
C GLY A 187 14.21 7.76 -2.94
N MET A 188 13.81 8.13 -1.72
CA MET A 188 14.37 7.55 -0.48
C MET A 188 13.44 6.60 0.30
N PHE A 189 12.41 6.03 -0.34
CA PHE A 189 11.47 5.11 0.33
C PHE A 189 12.10 3.79 0.79
N SER A 190 13.18 3.32 0.13
CA SER A 190 13.81 2.02 0.42
C SER A 190 14.57 2.00 1.76
N SER A 191 15.27 3.09 2.09
CA SER A 191 16.15 3.14 3.27
C SER A 191 15.40 3.40 4.59
N LEU A 192 14.18 3.96 4.52
CA LEU A 192 13.45 4.46 5.69
C LEU A 192 12.37 3.49 6.22
N LEU A 193 11.83 2.61 5.38
CA LEU A 193 11.08 1.42 5.85
C LEU A 193 11.96 0.55 6.77
N PHE A 194 13.27 0.51 6.50
CA PHE A 194 14.25 -0.19 7.34
C PHE A 194 14.32 0.38 8.76
N SER A 195 14.23 1.70 8.93
CA SER A 195 14.25 2.36 10.24
C SER A 195 12.93 2.22 11.02
N PHE A 196 11.79 2.10 10.31
CA PHE A 196 10.51 1.85 10.96
C PHE A 196 10.41 0.41 11.46
N LYS A 197 10.96 -0.54 10.68
CA LYS A 197 11.07 -1.95 11.05
C LYS A 197 11.92 -2.13 12.31
N THR A 198 13.06 -1.45 12.41
CA THR A 198 13.90 -1.51 13.62
C THR A 198 13.23 -0.90 14.85
N LEU A 199 12.46 0.19 14.72
CA LEU A 199 11.73 0.79 15.85
C LEU A 199 10.56 -0.05 16.38
N VAL A 200 9.95 -0.87 15.52
CA VAL A 200 8.84 -1.75 15.89
C VAL A 200 9.33 -3.11 16.38
N ASP A 201 10.36 -3.68 15.77
CA ASP A 201 10.89 -5.00 16.11
C ASP A 201 11.71 -5.01 17.43
N ASP A 202 12.34 -3.89 17.84
CA ASP A 202 13.18 -3.86 19.05
C ASP A 202 12.40 -3.74 20.39
N GLY A 203 11.07 -3.69 20.36
CA GLY A 203 10.25 -3.64 21.58
C GLY A 203 10.49 -2.40 22.48
N THR A 204 11.25 -1.41 22.00
CA THR A 204 11.63 -0.18 22.73
C THR A 204 10.41 0.69 23.06
N LEU A 205 9.30 0.54 22.33
CA LEU A 205 8.03 1.21 22.60
C LEU A 205 7.34 0.76 23.90
N ARG A 206 7.66 -0.42 24.46
CA ARG A 206 7.10 -0.84 25.76
C ARG A 206 7.79 -0.22 26.97
N ARG A 207 8.96 0.43 26.80
CA ARG A 207 9.83 0.81 27.93
C ARG A 207 10.10 2.31 28.08
N MET A 208 9.42 3.20 27.35
CA MET A 208 9.50 4.64 27.65
C MET A 208 8.56 5.02 28.81
N ARG A 209 9.00 4.76 30.04
CA ARG A 209 8.56 5.53 31.20
C ARG A 209 9.22 6.90 31.13
N LEU A 210 8.40 7.94 31.25
CA LEU A 210 8.74 9.38 31.26
C LEU A 210 10.12 9.68 31.89
N SER A 211 11.06 10.16 31.08
CA SER A 211 12.16 11.01 31.52
C SER A 211 12.13 12.29 30.70
N LYS A 212 11.96 13.44 31.37
CA LYS A 212 11.97 14.78 30.77
C LYS A 212 13.42 15.23 30.46
N THR A 213 14.08 14.59 29.50
CA THR A 213 15.39 15.03 29.02
C THR A 213 15.48 14.80 27.51
N TYR A 214 15.53 15.89 26.75
CA TYR A 214 15.77 15.87 25.31
C TYR A 214 17.28 15.88 25.08
N HIS A 215 17.81 14.92 24.30
CA HIS A 215 19.21 14.88 23.88
C HIS A 215 19.32 15.30 22.40
N CYS A 216 20.01 16.41 22.12
CA CYS A 216 20.30 16.87 20.77
C CYS A 216 21.71 16.41 20.34
N PHE A 217 21.81 15.76 19.18
CA PHE A 217 23.08 15.34 18.58
C PHE A 217 23.67 16.46 17.71
N ARG A 218 24.97 16.72 17.84
CA ARG A 218 25.72 17.68 17.02
C ARG A 218 26.40 16.94 15.86
N THR A 219 26.24 17.40 14.63
CA THR A 219 27.07 16.96 13.50
C THR A 219 28.02 18.09 13.08
N ASN A 220 29.22 17.73 12.61
CA ASN A 220 30.35 18.65 12.37
C ASN A 220 30.25 19.50 11.09
N LYS A 221 29.05 19.79 10.61
CA LYS A 221 28.84 20.70 9.47
C LYS A 221 27.83 21.75 9.90
N GLY A 222 28.17 23.02 9.67
CA GLY A 222 27.47 24.17 10.23
C GLY A 222 25.95 24.15 10.03
N TYR A 223 25.26 24.95 10.83
CA TYR A 223 23.82 24.88 10.98
C TYR A 223 23.07 25.06 9.65
N SER A 224 22.26 24.07 9.29
CA SER A 224 21.26 24.26 8.23
C SER A 224 20.11 25.15 8.73
N LEU A 225 19.32 25.74 7.82
CA LEU A 225 18.14 26.56 8.14
C LEU A 225 17.16 25.85 9.10
N PHE A 226 17.18 24.52 9.11
CA PHE A 226 16.39 23.66 10.01
C PHE A 226 16.88 23.68 11.47
N GLU A 227 18.20 23.78 11.70
CA GLU A 227 18.77 23.84 13.06
C GLU A 227 18.61 25.22 13.70
N GLN A 228 18.56 26.29 12.89
CA GLN A 228 18.25 27.64 13.37
C GLN A 228 16.79 27.78 13.82
N MET A 229 15.88 26.99 13.21
CA MET A 229 14.45 26.98 13.55
C MET A 229 14.16 26.15 14.81
N LEU A 230 15.02 25.17 15.15
CA LEU A 230 14.94 24.42 16.40
C LEU A 230 15.45 25.21 17.62
N LEU A 231 16.40 26.14 17.40
CA LEU A 231 16.96 27.01 18.44
C LEU A 231 16.03 28.16 18.87
N SER A 232 14.93 28.42 18.14
CA SER A 232 13.94 29.46 18.48
C SER A 232 12.77 28.96 19.33
N LEU A 233 12.77 27.67 19.71
CA LEU A 233 11.81 27.11 20.66
C LEU A 233 12.16 27.51 22.11
N PRO A 234 11.17 27.85 22.95
CA PRO A 234 11.43 28.24 24.34
C PRO A 234 11.83 27.01 25.17
N GLY A 235 13.13 26.88 25.42
CA GLY A 235 13.73 25.83 26.25
C GLY A 235 15.22 25.67 25.97
N GLY A 236 16.05 26.44 26.67
CA GLY A 236 17.51 26.47 26.46
C GLY A 236 18.20 25.11 26.66
N CYS A 237 19.18 24.81 25.81
CA CYS A 237 20.02 23.61 25.88
C CYS A 237 21.30 23.88 26.69
N THR A 238 21.67 22.98 27.60
CA THR A 238 23.02 22.91 28.21
C THR A 238 23.87 21.87 27.50
N VAL A 239 25.11 22.24 27.15
CA VAL A 239 26.06 21.43 26.38
C VAL A 239 26.95 20.62 27.32
N PHE A 240 27.05 19.30 27.11
CA PHE A 240 28.11 18.46 27.69
C PHE A 240 28.96 17.86 26.57
N SER A 241 30.29 17.97 26.71
CA SER A 241 31.28 17.38 25.80
C SER A 241 31.88 16.11 26.42
N GLY A 242 31.86 14.99 25.68
CA GLY A 242 32.61 13.78 26.01
C GLY A 242 32.86 12.94 24.76
N GLU A 243 34.11 12.57 24.52
CA GLU A 243 34.60 11.79 23.38
C GLU A 243 34.07 10.34 23.39
N PHE A 244 33.75 9.83 22.19
CA PHE A 244 33.31 8.46 21.94
C PHE A 244 34.53 7.52 21.92
N ASP A 245 34.61 6.58 22.87
CA ASP A 245 35.54 5.44 22.74
C ASP A 245 34.89 4.11 23.11
N SER A 246 34.91 3.21 22.13
CA SER A 246 34.83 1.74 22.20
C SER A 246 33.62 1.07 22.89
N TRP A 247 32.83 0.36 22.08
CA TRP A 247 31.86 -0.63 22.55
C TRP A 247 32.58 -1.77 23.28
N LYS A 248 32.36 -1.91 24.59
CA LYS A 248 32.58 -3.16 25.33
C LYS A 248 31.26 -3.64 25.92
N PHE A 249 30.82 -4.81 25.44
CA PHE A 249 29.80 -5.64 26.06
C PHE A 249 30.19 -5.97 27.51
N PHE A 250 29.29 -5.76 28.47
CA PHE A 250 29.20 -6.58 29.69
C PHE A 250 27.73 -6.76 30.09
N PRO A 251 27.34 -7.94 30.60
CA PRO A 251 25.96 -8.32 30.87
C PRO A 251 25.57 -7.95 32.31
N PHE A 252 24.28 -7.71 32.56
CA PHE A 252 23.78 -7.75 33.93
C PHE A 252 22.46 -8.51 34.03
N TYR A 253 22.57 -9.64 34.75
CA TYR A 253 21.57 -10.18 35.65
C TYR A 253 21.13 -9.11 36.66
N SER A 254 19.82 -9.04 36.90
CA SER A 254 19.15 -9.14 38.21
C SER A 254 17.66 -8.94 38.00
#